data_AF-T1ETT5-F1
#
_entry.id   AF-T1ETT5-F1
#
_cell.length_a   1.000
_cell.length_b   1.000
_cell.length_c   1.000
_cell.angle_alpha   90.00
_cell.angle_beta   90.00
_cell.angle_gamma   90.00
#
_symmetry.space_group_name_H-M   'P 1'
#
loop_
_entity.id
_entity.type
_entity.pdbx_description
1 polymer ?
#
loop_
_entity_poly.entity_id
_entity_poly.type
_entity_poly.pdbx_seq_one_letter_code
_entity_poly.pdbx_strand_id
1 'polypeptide(L)'
;MSSTELSRQGSLKCCRHEKRVADEKMKKYGNAHPSMEFLPICIEVLGPMDPNTLKFLKAICKMISVRSGNSRELFFATNHISCLLQRFLRVCVLENIQLNADMCN
;
A
#
# COMPACT_ATOMS: atom_id res chain seq x y z
N MET A 1 0.89 -17.37 -20.46
CA MET A 1 1.20 -16.13 -19.72
C MET A 1 2.22 -16.48 -18.65
N SER A 2 3.35 -15.79 -18.61
CA SER A 2 4.40 -16.02 -17.61
C SER A 2 3.98 -15.43 -16.25
N SER A 3 4.37 -16.06 -15.13
CA SER A 3 4.11 -15.58 -13.76
C SER A 3 4.53 -14.12 -13.55
N THR A 4 5.57 -13.68 -14.25
CA THR A 4 6.08 -12.29 -14.24
C THR A 4 5.08 -11.30 -14.86
N GLU A 5 4.35 -11.70 -15.90
CA GLU A 5 3.31 -10.87 -16.51
C GLU A 5 2.07 -10.75 -15.62
N LEU A 6 1.74 -11.83 -14.90
CA LEU A 6 0.63 -11.84 -13.95
C LEU A 6 0.90 -10.92 -12.75
N SER A 7 2.13 -10.93 -12.24
CA SER A 7 2.58 -10.06 -11.14
C SER A 7 2.66 -8.58 -11.56
N ARG A 8 3.19 -8.29 -12.77
CA ARG A 8 3.14 -6.94 -13.36
C ARG A 8 1.70 -6.45 -13.53
N GLN A 9 0.80 -7.29 -14.05
CA GLN A 9 -0.62 -6.91 -14.18
C GLN A 9 -1.29 -6.68 -12.82
N GLY A 10 -0.96 -7.47 -11.79
CA GLY A 10 -1.46 -7.27 -10.43
C GLY A 10 -1.03 -5.92 -9.84
N SER A 11 0.27 -5.60 -9.94
CA SER A 11 0.83 -4.34 -9.46
C SER A 11 0.26 -3.13 -10.21
N LEU A 12 0.20 -3.19 -11.55
CA LEU A 12 -0.40 -2.15 -12.41
C LEU A 12 -1.91 -1.94 -12.17
N LYS A 13 -2.64 -2.99 -11.77
CA LYS A 13 -4.06 -2.89 -11.39
C LYS A 13 -4.21 -2.21 -10.03
N CYS A 14 -3.37 -2.56 -9.04
CA CYS A 14 -3.38 -1.95 -7.70
C CYS A 14 -3.10 -0.45 -7.77
N CYS A 15 -2.01 -0.04 -8.44
CA CYS A 15 -1.65 1.37 -8.57
C CYS A 15 -2.72 2.20 -9.32
N ARG A 16 -3.41 1.61 -10.30
CA ARG A 16 -4.53 2.28 -11.00
C ARG A 16 -5.76 2.43 -10.11
N HIS A 17 -6.03 1.44 -9.25
CA HIS A 17 -7.14 1.51 -8.30
C HIS A 17 -6.89 2.59 -7.24
N GLU A 18 -5.69 2.62 -6.66
CA GLU A 18 -5.28 3.63 -5.67
C GLU A 18 -5.40 5.05 -6.22
N LYS A 19 -4.93 5.28 -7.45
CA LYS A 19 -5.03 6.60 -8.11
C LYS A 19 -6.49 7.03 -8.29
N ARG A 20 -7.38 6.14 -8.75
CA ARG A 20 -8.81 6.44 -8.90
C ARG A 20 -9.48 6.76 -7.57
N VAL A 21 -9.18 5.99 -6.52
CA VAL A 21 -9.72 6.22 -5.18
C VAL A 21 -9.24 7.56 -4.62
N ALA A 22 -7.99 7.95 -4.88
CA ALA A 22 -7.48 9.27 -4.51
C ALA A 22 -8.22 10.39 -5.24
N ASP A 23 -8.37 10.30 -6.56
CA ASP A 23 -9.07 11.28 -7.38
C ASP A 23 -10.56 11.43 -6.95
N GLU A 24 -11.23 10.33 -6.61
CA GLU A 24 -12.60 10.34 -6.10
C GLU A 24 -12.72 10.98 -4.72
N LYS A 25 -11.76 10.73 -3.82
CA LYS A 25 -11.72 11.39 -2.50
C LYS A 25 -11.50 12.89 -2.65
N MET A 26 -10.58 13.32 -3.53
CA MET A 26 -10.36 14.74 -3.81
C MET A 26 -11.61 15.41 -4.37
N LYS A 27 -12.32 14.74 -5.29
CA LYS A 27 -13.60 15.23 -5.84
C LYS A 27 -14.70 15.35 -4.78
N LYS A 28 -14.81 14.39 -3.86
CA LYS A 28 -15.83 14.39 -2.79
C LYS A 28 -15.70 15.57 -1.83
N TYR A 29 -14.48 16.02 -1.56
CA TYR A 29 -14.20 17.12 -0.64
C TYR A 29 -13.81 18.42 -1.34
N GLY A 30 -13.94 18.51 -2.67
CA GLY A 30 -13.59 19.71 -3.45
C GLY A 30 -14.36 20.98 -3.06
N ASN A 31 -15.51 20.83 -2.38
CA ASN A 31 -16.33 21.94 -1.87
C ASN A 31 -16.27 22.06 -0.33
N ALA A 32 -15.30 21.44 0.32
CA ALA A 32 -15.12 21.55 1.77
C ALA A 32 -14.92 23.02 2.17
N HIS A 33 -15.43 23.38 3.35
CA HIS A 33 -15.27 24.73 3.88
C HIS A 33 -13.77 25.05 4.06
N PRO A 34 -13.27 26.24 3.70
CA PRO A 34 -11.83 26.56 3.73
C PRO A 34 -11.16 26.44 5.11
N SER A 35 -11.94 26.44 6.19
CA SER A 35 -11.46 26.22 7.56
C SER A 35 -11.34 24.73 7.94
N MET A 36 -11.75 23.81 7.08
CA MET A 36 -11.63 22.37 7.27
C MET A 36 -10.42 21.86 6.49
N GLU A 37 -9.32 21.59 7.19
CA GLU A 37 -8.17 20.91 6.61
C GLU A 37 -8.48 19.41 6.53
N PHE A 38 -9.03 18.98 5.39
CA PHE A 38 -9.15 17.55 5.09
C PHE A 38 -7.76 17.04 4.70
N LEU A 39 -7.05 16.46 5.66
CA LEU A 39 -5.93 15.59 5.32
C LEU A 39 -6.53 14.28 4.80
N PRO A 40 -6.43 13.96 3.51
CA PRO A 40 -6.81 12.64 3.05
C PRO A 40 -5.89 11.63 3.74
N ILE A 41 -6.34 11.04 4.84
CA ILE A 41 -5.69 9.87 5.40
C ILE A 41 -6.00 8.76 4.41
N CYS A 42 -5.05 8.51 3.51
CA CYS A 42 -5.02 7.27 2.76
C CYS A 42 -4.90 6.16 3.80
N ILE A 43 -6.00 5.45 4.05
CA ILE A 43 -5.96 4.16 4.75
C ILE A 43 -5.41 3.19 3.71
N GLU A 44 -4.09 3.14 3.61
CA GLU A 44 -3.43 2.27 2.66
C GLU A 44 -3.40 0.88 3.25
N VAL A 45 -4.25 0.03 2.67
CA VAL A 45 -4.21 -1.40 2.90
C VAL A 45 -3.06 -1.95 2.08
N LEU A 46 -2.36 -2.97 2.57
CA LEU A 46 -1.20 -3.60 1.94
C LEU A 46 -1.45 -4.16 0.52
N GLY A 47 -2.67 -4.00 -0.03
CA GLY A 47 -3.07 -4.58 -1.30
C GLY A 47 -3.21 -6.10 -1.21
N PRO A 48 -3.51 -6.77 -2.34
CA PRO A 48 -3.49 -8.22 -2.42
C PRO A 48 -2.03 -8.71 -2.28
N MET A 49 -1.76 -9.46 -1.21
CA MET A 49 -0.45 -10.08 -0.95
C MET A 49 -0.63 -11.58 -0.75
N ASP A 50 0.45 -12.34 -0.96
CA ASP A 50 0.43 -13.74 -0.55
C ASP A 50 0.24 -13.85 0.98
N PRO A 51 -0.39 -14.93 1.47
CA PRO A 51 -0.70 -15.07 2.89
C PRO A 51 0.52 -15.04 3.82
N ASN A 52 1.68 -15.50 3.36
CA ASN A 52 2.89 -15.56 4.17
C ASN A 52 3.51 -14.18 4.33
N THR A 53 3.61 -13.40 3.25
CA THR A 53 4.04 -12.00 3.31
C THR A 53 3.11 -11.18 4.19
N LEU A 54 1.79 -11.35 4.04
CA LEU A 54 0.82 -10.65 4.89
C LEU A 54 0.99 -11.02 6.37
N LYS A 55 1.22 -12.30 6.68
CA LYS A 55 1.47 -12.77 8.04
C LYS A 55 2.75 -12.18 8.62
N PHE A 56 3.82 -12.15 7.83
CA PHE A 56 5.11 -11.57 8.22
C PHE A 56 4.99 -10.07 8.54
N LEU A 57 4.38 -9.28 7.65
CA LEU A 57 4.22 -7.84 7.85
C LEU A 57 3.35 -7.53 9.06
N LYS A 58 2.25 -8.28 9.26
CA LYS A 58 1.41 -8.16 10.47
C LYS A 58 2.19 -8.48 11.74
N ALA A 59 3.07 -9.49 11.71
CA ALA A 59 3.90 -9.82 12.86
C ALA A 59 4.84 -8.66 13.23
N ILE A 60 5.48 -8.03 12.24
CA ILE A 60 6.33 -6.86 12.46
C ILE A 60 5.54 -5.69 13.07
N CYS A 61 4.40 -5.33 12.47
CA CYS A 61 3.58 -4.22 12.98
C CYS A 61 3.10 -4.50 14.42
N LYS A 62 2.77 -5.76 14.73
CA LYS A 62 2.39 -6.18 16.08
C LYS A 62 3.56 -6.07 17.05
N MET A 63 4.77 -6.46 16.66
CA MET A 63 5.97 -6.30 17.52
C MET A 63 6.24 -4.82 17.85
N ILE A 64 6.09 -3.93 16.88
CA ILE A 64 6.24 -2.47 17.08
C ILE A 64 5.20 -1.98 18.09
N SER A 65 3.93 -2.35 17.90
CA SER A 65 2.85 -1.93 18.80
C SER A 65 3.04 -2.46 20.23
N VAL A 66 3.46 -3.73 20.38
CA VAL A 66 3.77 -4.31 21.70
C VAL A 66 4.93 -3.58 22.38
N ARG A 67 6.01 -3.28 21.64
CA ARG A 67 7.16 -2.56 22.21
C ARG A 67 6.87 -1.12 22.57
N SER A 68 6.00 -0.45 21.81
CA SER A 68 5.60 0.93 22.10
C SER A 68 4.58 1.03 23.25
N GLY A 69 3.88 -0.05 23.58
CA GLY A 69 2.74 -0.01 24.53
C GLY A 69 1.50 0.74 24.00
N ASN A 70 1.53 1.21 22.75
CA ASN A 70 0.44 1.94 22.12
C ASN A 70 -0.17 1.08 21.00
N SER A 71 -1.44 0.71 21.15
CA SER A 71 -2.17 -0.10 20.17
C SER A 71 -2.37 0.59 18.83
N ARG A 72 -2.35 1.94 18.79
CA ARG A 72 -2.47 2.73 17.56
C ARG A 72 -1.27 2.58 16.64
N GLU A 73 -0.09 2.26 17.18
CA GLU A 73 1.12 2.03 16.39
C GLU A 73 0.97 0.86 15.41
N LEU A 74 0.11 -0.12 15.70
CA LEU A 74 -0.19 -1.18 14.74
C LEU A 74 -0.75 -0.61 13.44
N PHE A 75 -1.69 0.33 13.57
CA PHE A 75 -2.31 0.98 12.42
C PHE A 75 -1.33 1.90 11.69
N PHE A 76 -0.58 2.72 12.42
CA PHE A 76 0.42 3.62 11.82
C PHE A 76 1.54 2.85 11.11
N ALA A 77 2.07 1.80 11.73
CA ALA A 77 3.11 0.96 11.12
C ALA A 77 2.59 0.26 9.86
N THR A 78 1.36 -0.28 9.92
CA THR A 78 0.73 -0.91 8.75
C THR A 78 0.59 0.10 7.61
N ASN A 79 0.06 1.28 7.90
CA ASN A 79 -0.15 2.33 6.90
C ASN A 79 1.17 2.83 6.29
N HIS A 80 2.21 3.00 7.12
CA HIS A 80 3.52 3.45 6.66
C HIS A 80 4.19 2.42 5.74
N ILE A 81 4.08 1.13 6.07
CA ILE A 81 4.60 0.05 5.23
C ILE A 81 3.82 -0.02 3.91
N SER A 82 2.49 0.07 3.94
CA SER A 82 1.68 0.12 2.71
C SER A 82 2.13 1.25 1.79
N CYS A 83 2.31 2.45 2.32
CA CYS A 83 2.76 3.61 1.54
C CYS A 83 4.15 3.42 0.96
N LEU A 84 5.09 2.87 1.74
CA LEU A 84 6.43 2.58 1.25
C LEU A 84 6.41 1.58 0.10
N LEU A 85 5.61 0.51 0.23
CA LEU A 85 5.47 -0.52 -0.79
C LEU A 85 4.83 0.04 -2.06
N GLN A 86 3.74 0.81 -1.95
CA GLN A 86 3.10 1.44 -3.10
C GLN A 86 4.04 2.41 -3.82
N ARG A 87 4.81 3.21 -3.07
CA ARG A 87 5.83 4.11 -3.64
C ARG A 87 6.94 3.33 -4.34
N PHE A 88 7.42 2.24 -3.74
CA PHE A 88 8.43 1.37 -4.36
C PHE A 88 7.89 0.74 -5.66
N LEU A 89 6.71 0.14 -5.61
CA LEU A 89 6.05 -0.45 -6.77
C LEU A 89 5.83 0.57 -7.88
N ARG A 90 5.45 1.80 -7.54
CA ARG A 90 5.33 2.91 -8.50
C ARG A 90 6.65 3.17 -9.21
N VAL A 91 7.77 3.22 -8.50
CA VAL A 91 9.11 3.39 -9.09
C VAL A 91 9.44 2.20 -9.99
N CYS A 92 9.21 0.96 -9.55
CA CYS A 92 9.47 -0.23 -10.35
C CYS A 92 8.68 -0.24 -11.66
N VAL A 93 7.42 0.21 -11.63
CA VAL A 93 6.58 0.32 -12.82
C VAL A 93 7.08 1.43 -13.76
N LEU A 94 7.42 2.61 -13.23
CA LEU A 94 7.90 3.75 -14.03
C LEU A 94 9.25 3.46 -14.70
N GLU A 95 10.19 2.89 -13.95
CA GLU A 95 11.54 2.57 -14.42
C GLU A 95 11.61 1.22 -15.16
N ASN A 96 10.46 0.57 -15.39
CA ASN A 96 10.35 -0.75 -16.02
C ASN A 96 11.18 -1.87 -15.35
N ILE A 97 11.61 -1.69 -14.10
CA ILE A 97 12.42 -2.64 -13.36
C ILE A 97 11.71 -4.00 -13.32
N GLN A 98 12.41 -5.04 -13.78
CA GLN A 98 11.92 -6.41 -13.63
C GLN A 98 12.11 -6.85 -12.19
N LEU A 99 11.02 -6.94 -11.44
CA LEU A 99 11.01 -7.64 -10.17
C LEU A 99 11.03 -9.14 -10.48
N ASN A 100 12.19 -9.77 -10.33
CA ASN A 100 12.31 -11.22 -10.44
C ASN A 100 11.50 -11.86 -9.31
N ALA A 101 10.44 -12.58 -9.67
CA ALA A 101 9.64 -13.38 -8.75
C ALA A 101 10.11 -14.85 -8.70
N ASP A 102 11.28 -15.16 -9.25
CA ASP A 102 11.87 -16.50 -9.21
C ASP A 102 12.46 -16.79 -7.83
N MET A 103 11.61 -17.12 -6.87
CA MET A 103 11.99 -17.86 -5.66
C MET A 103 10.75 -18.57 -5.11
N CYS A 104 10.46 -19.76 -5.65
CA CYS A 104 10.11 -20.98 -4.90
C CYS A 104 9.69 -22.07 -5.90
N ASN A 105 10.62 -22.99 -6.16
CA ASN A 105 10.32 -24.37 -6.54
C ASN A 105 9.84 -25.12 -5.28
#